data_AF-A0A9D9W1H3-F1
#
_entry.id   AF-A0A9D9W1H3-F1
#
_cell.length_a   1.000
_cell.length_b   1.000
_cell.length_c   1.000
_cell.angle_alpha   90.00
_cell.angle_beta   90.00
_cell.angle_gamma   90.00
#
_symmetry.space_group_name_H-M   'P 1'
#
loop_
_entity.id
_entity.type
_entity.pdbx_description
1 polymer ?
#
loop_
_entity_poly.entity_id
_entity_poly.type
_entity_poly.pdbx_seq_one_letter_code
_entity_poly.pdbx_strand_id
1 'polypeptide(L)'
;MKRQITIAFFLFNFFFGRISATPLPSISTLKQAIEFVDSIKTIEKSPYWVNVSPELFLQNLKSSVHNPISIYPGRSTNFCAFGVISQLVLEHNPLGYAKFMVQLYFTGHGDYNNIHFRPSAEVINAAGNLRFKGVLDINHAEQIWFLTLADHFKGYLNFFNHRYNPGDEDTFWAATNLKKFNKMARAVTGFKTKSVGGDLIHPRLKNTVAYLNNCLKKGFVVLYINNRILHKKNHEKVKFATPTHYIILEKIEEVNGTVTLTYWDSGGKSLRQMSVKTFKKILFGITLVSSDAK
;
A
#
# COMPACT_ATOMS: atom_id res chain seq x y z
N MET A 1 -40.03 -54.01 9.15
CA MET A 1 -40.36 -52.60 8.82
C MET A 1 -39.27 -51.68 9.37
N LYS A 2 -38.32 -51.23 8.54
CA LYS A 2 -37.28 -50.27 8.93
C LYS A 2 -37.83 -48.85 8.78
N ARG A 3 -37.90 -48.08 9.88
CA ARG A 3 -38.25 -46.65 9.87
C ARG A 3 -37.09 -45.85 9.30
N GLN A 4 -37.28 -45.22 8.15
CA GLN A 4 -36.38 -44.18 7.66
C GLN A 4 -36.63 -42.89 8.45
N ILE A 5 -35.59 -42.40 9.11
CA ILE A 5 -35.56 -41.07 9.75
C ILE A 5 -35.08 -40.11 8.67
N THR A 6 -35.98 -39.27 8.16
CA THR A 6 -35.63 -38.18 7.25
C THR A 6 -35.10 -37.01 8.08
N ILE A 7 -33.79 -36.84 8.12
CA ILE A 7 -33.15 -35.66 8.70
C ILE A 7 -33.27 -34.53 7.68
N ALA A 8 -34.17 -33.57 7.93
CA ALA A 8 -34.27 -32.35 7.15
C ALA A 8 -33.09 -31.42 7.51
N PHE A 9 -32.14 -31.27 6.59
CA PHE A 9 -31.12 -30.23 6.66
C PHE A 9 -31.77 -28.88 6.35
N PHE A 10 -32.04 -28.08 7.39
CA PHE A 10 -32.32 -26.66 7.22
C PHE A 10 -31.03 -25.93 6.83
N LEU A 11 -30.86 -25.69 5.53
CA LEU A 11 -29.89 -24.71 5.02
C LEU A 11 -30.36 -23.31 5.41
N PHE A 12 -29.90 -22.83 6.56
CA PHE A 12 -30.01 -21.42 6.95
C PHE A 12 -29.10 -20.60 6.02
N ASN A 13 -29.64 -20.17 4.88
CA ASN A 13 -29.04 -19.12 4.06
C ASN A 13 -29.17 -17.80 4.82
N PHE A 14 -28.23 -17.54 5.72
CA PHE A 14 -27.99 -16.18 6.21
C PHE A 14 -27.42 -15.37 5.05
N PHE A 15 -28.30 -14.66 4.34
CA PHE A 15 -27.95 -13.53 3.48
C PHE A 15 -27.39 -12.39 4.35
N PHE A 16 -26.18 -12.55 4.86
CA PHE A 16 -25.38 -11.40 5.25
C PHE A 16 -24.90 -10.74 3.96
N GLY A 17 -25.49 -9.59 3.62
CA GLY A 17 -25.02 -8.75 2.52
C GLY A 17 -23.51 -8.55 2.66
N ARG A 18 -22.75 -9.09 1.70
CA ARG A 18 -21.29 -8.96 1.68
C ARG A 18 -20.94 -7.50 1.43
N ILE A 19 -20.54 -6.79 2.48
CA ILE A 19 -20.00 -5.44 2.34
C ILE A 19 -18.57 -5.59 1.83
N SER A 20 -18.36 -5.22 0.57
CA SER A 20 -17.04 -5.07 -0.04
C SER A 20 -16.67 -3.59 -0.09
N ALA A 21 -15.37 -3.29 -0.17
CA ALA A 21 -14.90 -1.93 -0.37
C ALA A 21 -15.52 -1.29 -1.63
N THR A 22 -16.03 -0.06 -1.49
CA THR A 22 -16.42 0.77 -2.63
C THR A 22 -15.15 1.35 -3.24
N PRO A 23 -14.91 1.15 -4.55
CA PRO A 23 -13.74 1.71 -5.22
C PRO A 23 -13.80 3.23 -5.27
N LEU A 24 -12.64 3.87 -5.35
CA LEU A 24 -12.59 5.33 -5.54
C LEU A 24 -13.07 5.73 -6.94
N PRO A 25 -13.62 6.96 -7.09
CA PRO A 25 -13.88 7.51 -8.42
C PRO A 25 -12.59 7.51 -9.24
N SER A 26 -12.64 7.06 -10.49
CA SER A 26 -11.45 6.87 -11.32
C SER A 26 -11.36 7.93 -12.43
N ILE A 27 -10.17 8.52 -12.62
CA ILE A 27 -9.88 9.51 -13.68
C ILE A 27 -9.53 8.83 -15.01
N SER A 28 -8.95 7.64 -14.96
CA SER A 28 -8.60 6.84 -16.15
C SER A 28 -8.74 5.36 -15.88
N THR A 29 -8.81 4.55 -16.92
CA THR A 29 -9.03 3.10 -16.79
C THR A 29 -7.73 2.30 -16.89
N LEU A 30 -7.71 1.12 -16.27
CA LEU A 30 -6.59 0.18 -16.41
C LEU A 30 -6.35 -0.19 -17.88
N LYS A 31 -7.41 -0.33 -18.67
CA LYS A 31 -7.33 -0.61 -20.11
C LYS A 31 -6.53 0.45 -20.86
N GLN A 32 -6.81 1.74 -20.64
CA GLN A 32 -6.06 2.82 -21.26
C GLN A 32 -4.58 2.81 -20.85
N ALA A 33 -4.30 2.50 -19.57
CA ALA A 33 -2.93 2.39 -19.09
C ALA A 33 -2.18 1.22 -19.72
N ILE A 34 -2.84 0.06 -19.84
CA ILE A 34 -2.32 -1.15 -20.52
C ILE A 34 -2.01 -0.84 -21.98
N GLU A 35 -2.96 -0.25 -22.73
CA GLU A 35 -2.77 0.15 -24.12
C GLU A 35 -1.57 1.09 -24.26
N PHE A 36 -1.42 2.06 -23.35
CA PHE A 36 -0.27 2.96 -23.33
C PHE A 36 1.05 2.22 -23.10
N VAL A 37 1.18 1.42 -22.03
CA VAL A 37 2.47 0.75 -21.74
C VAL A 37 2.80 -0.32 -22.78
N ASP A 38 1.81 -1.00 -23.37
CA ASP A 38 2.02 -2.02 -24.39
C ASP A 38 2.37 -1.43 -25.77
N SER A 39 2.03 -0.16 -26.01
CA SER A 39 2.50 0.58 -27.19
C SER A 39 4.02 0.82 -27.16
N ILE A 40 4.62 0.88 -25.97
CA ILE A 40 6.06 1.05 -25.78
C ILE A 40 6.73 -0.33 -25.95
N LYS A 41 7.33 -0.57 -27.12
CA LYS A 41 8.01 -1.84 -27.44
C LYS A 41 9.40 -1.91 -26.81
N THR A 42 10.14 -0.83 -26.91
CA THR A 42 11.47 -0.66 -26.33
C THR A 42 11.54 0.72 -25.67
N ILE A 43 12.47 0.88 -24.74
CA ILE A 43 12.74 2.16 -24.09
C ILE A 43 14.25 2.37 -24.07
N GLU A 44 14.69 3.60 -24.36
CA GLU A 44 16.11 3.92 -24.39
C GLU A 44 16.69 4.02 -22.98
N LYS A 45 18.02 3.98 -22.88
CA LYS A 45 18.71 4.20 -21.60
C LYS A 45 18.50 5.62 -21.11
N SER A 46 17.98 5.75 -19.89
CA SER A 46 17.84 7.06 -19.25
C SER A 46 19.22 7.67 -18.95
N PRO A 47 19.45 8.95 -19.28
CA PRO A 47 20.66 9.66 -18.88
C PRO A 47 20.66 10.02 -17.39
N TYR A 48 19.49 9.96 -16.72
CA TYR A 48 19.35 10.28 -15.31
C TYR A 48 19.51 9.02 -14.45
N TRP A 49 18.76 7.96 -14.75
CA TRP A 49 18.76 6.72 -13.96
C TRP A 49 19.81 5.72 -14.46
N VAL A 50 21.09 6.08 -14.32
CA VAL A 50 22.22 5.36 -14.96
C VAL A 50 22.34 3.89 -14.55
N ASN A 51 21.86 3.53 -13.35
CA ASN A 51 21.90 2.18 -12.79
C ASN A 51 20.61 1.38 -13.05
N VAL A 52 19.60 2.01 -13.64
CA VAL A 52 18.35 1.35 -14.01
C VAL A 52 18.48 0.75 -15.41
N SER A 53 18.35 -0.58 -15.51
CA SER A 53 18.16 -1.26 -16.81
C SER A 53 16.85 -0.80 -17.47
N PRO A 54 16.89 -0.36 -18.75
CA PRO A 54 15.71 0.03 -19.52
C PRO A 54 14.68 -1.09 -19.66
N GLU A 55 15.16 -2.31 -19.92
CA GLU A 55 14.33 -3.48 -20.14
C GLU A 55 13.60 -3.87 -18.85
N LEU A 56 14.33 -3.94 -17.72
CA LEU A 56 13.76 -4.26 -16.41
C LEU A 56 12.80 -3.17 -15.93
N PHE A 57 13.09 -1.89 -16.23
CA PHE A 57 12.17 -0.80 -15.96
C PHE A 57 10.84 -0.97 -16.71
N LEU A 58 10.89 -1.15 -18.03
CA LEU A 58 9.69 -1.28 -18.85
C LEU A 58 8.90 -2.55 -18.50
N GLN A 59 9.60 -3.67 -18.27
CA GLN A 59 8.97 -4.92 -17.84
C GLN A 59 8.27 -4.76 -16.50
N ASN A 60 8.92 -4.12 -15.51
CA ASN A 60 8.32 -3.90 -14.21
C ASN A 60 7.13 -2.92 -14.30
N LEU A 61 7.25 -1.82 -15.05
CA LEU A 61 6.14 -0.89 -15.27
C LEU A 61 4.92 -1.59 -15.90
N LYS A 62 5.14 -2.41 -16.94
CA LYS A 62 4.09 -3.23 -17.54
C LYS A 62 3.48 -4.17 -16.51
N SER A 63 4.29 -4.87 -15.72
CA SER A 63 3.80 -5.77 -14.68
C SER A 63 2.92 -5.03 -13.65
N SER A 64 3.34 -3.87 -13.16
CA SER A 64 2.56 -3.07 -12.21
C SER A 64 1.25 -2.56 -12.79
N VAL A 65 1.19 -2.26 -14.10
CA VAL A 65 -0.05 -1.82 -14.76
C VAL A 65 -0.97 -2.98 -15.10
N HIS A 66 -0.44 -4.10 -15.61
CA HIS A 66 -1.23 -5.29 -15.94
C HIS A 66 -1.76 -5.99 -14.70
N ASN A 67 -0.99 -5.99 -13.61
CA ASN A 67 -1.33 -6.68 -12.39
C ASN A 67 -0.98 -5.84 -11.15
N PRO A 68 -1.73 -4.74 -10.86
CA PRO A 68 -1.41 -3.83 -9.76
C PRO A 68 -1.15 -4.53 -8.44
N ILE A 69 -1.91 -5.58 -8.13
CA ILE A 69 -1.82 -6.29 -6.87
C ILE A 69 -0.44 -6.92 -6.60
N SER A 70 0.39 -7.13 -7.63
CA SER A 70 1.73 -7.73 -7.51
C SER A 70 2.79 -6.79 -6.92
N ILE A 71 2.49 -5.49 -6.79
CA ILE A 71 3.47 -4.49 -6.32
C ILE A 71 4.07 -4.92 -4.98
N TYR A 72 5.39 -4.96 -4.92
CA TYR A 72 6.12 -5.53 -3.81
C TYR A 72 7.14 -4.53 -3.24
N PRO A 73 6.94 -3.99 -2.02
CA PRO A 73 7.82 -3.00 -1.42
C PRO A 73 9.22 -3.53 -1.05
N GLY A 74 9.50 -4.81 -1.24
CA GLY A 74 10.76 -5.43 -0.87
C GLY A 74 10.72 -6.04 0.53
N ARG A 75 11.61 -7.03 0.76
CA ARG A 75 11.86 -7.61 2.08
C ARG A 75 12.76 -6.67 2.87
N SER A 76 12.46 -6.52 4.15
CA SER A 76 13.29 -5.73 5.08
C SER A 76 13.49 -4.29 4.61
N THR A 77 12.47 -3.68 4.00
CA THR A 77 12.40 -2.23 3.72
C THR A 77 11.25 -1.63 4.54
N ASN A 78 11.25 -0.30 4.67
CA ASN A 78 10.15 0.47 5.22
C ASN A 78 9.20 1.00 4.12
N PHE A 79 9.19 0.37 2.93
CA PHE A 79 8.44 0.85 1.77
C PHE A 79 6.98 0.42 1.68
N CYS A 80 6.45 -0.31 2.67
CA CYS A 80 5.05 -0.79 2.67
C CYS A 80 4.02 0.32 2.42
N ALA A 81 4.22 1.51 3.03
CA ALA A 81 3.36 2.66 2.81
C ALA A 81 3.35 3.13 1.35
N PHE A 82 4.52 3.11 0.68
CA PHE A 82 4.64 3.50 -0.73
C PHE A 82 3.99 2.48 -1.64
N GLY A 83 4.07 1.18 -1.32
CA GLY A 83 3.30 0.14 -2.01
C GLY A 83 1.79 0.36 -1.93
N VAL A 84 1.27 0.75 -0.76
CA VAL A 84 -0.15 1.13 -0.59
C VAL A 84 -0.50 2.38 -1.43
N ILE A 85 0.39 3.38 -1.44
CA ILE A 85 0.21 4.56 -2.29
C ILE A 85 0.17 4.16 -3.78
N SER A 86 0.97 3.20 -4.22
CA SER A 86 0.91 2.69 -5.59
C SER A 86 -0.43 2.04 -5.94
N GLN A 87 -0.99 1.22 -5.05
CA GLN A 87 -2.34 0.66 -5.26
C GLN A 87 -3.38 1.77 -5.40
N LEU A 88 -3.28 2.78 -4.52
CA LEU A 88 -4.21 3.91 -4.51
C LEU A 88 -4.17 4.70 -5.83
N VAL A 89 -2.98 4.98 -6.37
CA VAL A 89 -2.85 5.71 -7.66
C VAL A 89 -3.24 4.84 -8.86
N LEU A 90 -2.99 3.53 -8.83
CA LEU A 90 -3.37 2.61 -9.90
C LEU A 90 -4.88 2.32 -9.92
N GLU A 91 -5.56 2.38 -8.79
CA GLU A 91 -7.02 2.31 -8.73
C GLU A 91 -7.67 3.61 -9.25
N HIS A 92 -7.09 4.76 -8.87
CA HIS A 92 -7.67 6.06 -9.16
C HIS A 92 -7.31 6.62 -10.55
N ASN A 93 -6.05 6.56 -10.98
CA ASN A 93 -5.58 7.14 -12.23
C ASN A 93 -4.40 6.32 -12.82
N PRO A 94 -4.65 5.07 -13.26
CA PRO A 94 -3.62 4.18 -13.77
C PRO A 94 -2.90 4.72 -15.00
N LEU A 95 -3.59 5.41 -15.93
CA LEU A 95 -2.93 6.01 -17.10
C LEU A 95 -2.01 7.16 -16.68
N GLY A 96 -2.47 8.00 -15.74
CA GLY A 96 -1.66 9.07 -15.18
C GLY A 96 -0.40 8.53 -14.53
N TYR A 97 -0.52 7.47 -13.73
CA TYR A 97 0.63 6.79 -13.13
C TYR A 97 1.61 6.31 -14.20
N ALA A 98 1.13 5.58 -15.22
CA ALA A 98 1.99 5.04 -16.27
C ALA A 98 2.74 6.12 -17.05
N LYS A 99 2.03 7.19 -17.45
CA LYS A 99 2.64 8.35 -18.14
C LYS A 99 3.67 9.06 -17.27
N PHE A 100 3.35 9.28 -15.99
CA PHE A 100 4.26 9.90 -15.04
C PHE A 100 5.52 9.08 -14.82
N MET A 101 5.41 7.74 -14.70
CA MET A 101 6.58 6.88 -14.55
C MET A 101 7.50 6.95 -15.77
N VAL A 102 6.94 6.98 -16.98
CA VAL A 102 7.73 7.16 -18.21
C VAL A 102 8.38 8.54 -18.26
N GLN A 103 7.66 9.60 -17.89
CA GLN A 103 8.23 10.95 -17.78
C GLN A 103 9.39 10.97 -16.78
N LEU A 104 9.15 10.55 -15.54
CA LEU A 104 10.15 10.51 -14.47
C LEU A 104 11.40 9.72 -14.88
N TYR A 105 11.24 8.61 -15.61
CA TYR A 105 12.35 7.85 -16.18
C TYR A 105 13.17 8.65 -17.19
N PHE A 106 12.53 9.37 -18.13
CA PHE A 106 13.27 10.09 -19.17
C PHE A 106 13.85 11.43 -18.72
N THR A 107 13.20 12.11 -17.77
CA THR A 107 13.59 13.47 -17.37
C THR A 107 14.23 13.54 -15.98
N GLY A 108 14.19 12.44 -15.21
CA GLY A 108 14.68 12.41 -13.82
C GLY A 108 13.81 13.20 -12.84
N HIS A 109 12.74 13.85 -13.32
CA HIS A 109 11.77 14.62 -12.54
C HIS A 109 10.41 14.60 -13.26
N GLY A 110 9.32 14.99 -12.62
CA GLY A 110 8.03 15.07 -13.30
C GLY A 110 6.93 15.64 -12.42
N ASP A 111 5.79 15.88 -13.05
CA ASP A 111 4.62 16.42 -12.35
C ASP A 111 3.51 15.37 -12.24
N TYR A 112 3.00 15.18 -11.03
CA TYR A 112 1.85 14.31 -10.80
C TYR A 112 0.88 14.96 -9.81
N ASN A 113 -0.37 15.13 -10.24
CA ASN A 113 -1.42 15.76 -9.44
C ASN A 113 -1.00 17.09 -8.77
N ASN A 114 -0.40 17.99 -9.57
CA ASN A 114 0.16 19.29 -9.15
C ASN A 114 1.34 19.23 -8.17
N ILE A 115 1.98 18.06 -8.04
CA ILE A 115 3.22 17.91 -7.28
C ILE A 115 4.38 17.80 -8.25
N HIS A 116 5.38 18.66 -8.07
CA HIS A 116 6.65 18.55 -8.76
C HIS A 116 7.58 17.59 -8.01
N PHE A 117 7.81 16.42 -8.58
CA PHE A 117 8.76 15.44 -8.07
C PHE A 117 10.14 15.68 -8.69
N ARG A 118 11.11 16.02 -7.83
CA ARG A 118 12.51 16.20 -8.21
C ARG A 118 13.39 15.43 -7.21
N PRO A 119 13.61 14.12 -7.45
CA PRO A 119 14.50 13.32 -6.62
C PRO A 119 15.91 13.91 -6.55
N SER A 120 16.54 13.77 -5.39
CA SER A 120 17.94 14.13 -5.17
C SER A 120 18.89 13.24 -5.98
N ALA A 121 20.12 13.72 -6.19
CA ALA A 121 21.13 12.97 -6.94
C ALA A 121 21.45 11.62 -6.26
N GLU A 122 21.44 11.60 -4.93
CA GLU A 122 21.65 10.40 -4.12
C GLU A 122 20.57 9.35 -4.40
N VAL A 123 19.30 9.76 -4.51
CA VAL A 123 18.20 8.87 -4.88
C VAL A 123 18.30 8.40 -6.32
N ILE A 124 18.64 9.29 -7.25
CA ILE A 124 18.83 8.95 -8.66
C ILE A 124 19.90 7.87 -8.82
N ASN A 125 21.01 7.99 -8.08
CA ASN A 125 22.11 7.04 -8.10
C ASN A 125 21.78 5.70 -7.40
N ALA A 126 20.85 5.71 -6.45
CA ALA A 126 20.47 4.53 -5.68
C ALA A 126 19.52 3.60 -6.44
N ALA A 127 18.61 4.15 -7.25
CA ALA A 127 17.66 3.33 -8.01
C ALA A 127 18.41 2.41 -9.00
N GLY A 128 17.99 1.14 -9.06
CA GLY A 128 18.65 0.06 -9.79
C GLY A 128 19.73 -0.68 -9.00
N ASN A 129 20.18 -0.14 -7.86
CA ASN A 129 21.24 -0.71 -7.04
C ASN A 129 20.77 -1.31 -5.71
N LEU A 130 19.48 -1.25 -5.40
CA LEU A 130 18.98 -1.89 -4.18
C LEU A 130 19.17 -3.41 -4.30
N ARG A 131 19.91 -4.00 -3.37
CA ARG A 131 20.20 -5.45 -3.31
C ARG A 131 19.71 -6.05 -2.00
N PHE A 132 19.41 -7.34 -2.02
CA PHE A 132 18.97 -8.14 -0.88
C PHE A 132 17.61 -7.71 -0.29
N LYS A 133 16.80 -7.02 -1.11
CA LYS A 133 15.42 -6.60 -0.80
C LYS A 133 14.39 -7.48 -1.53
N GLY A 134 14.80 -8.61 -2.14
CA GLY A 134 13.89 -9.60 -2.72
C GLY A 134 13.46 -9.25 -4.14
N VAL A 135 12.16 -9.31 -4.46
CA VAL A 135 11.65 -8.95 -5.81
C VAL A 135 12.01 -7.50 -6.18
N LEU A 136 12.12 -6.63 -5.18
CA LEU A 136 12.49 -5.24 -5.40
C LEU A 136 13.87 -5.10 -6.05
N ASP A 137 14.79 -6.06 -5.88
CA ASP A 137 16.15 -6.03 -6.45
C ASP A 137 16.17 -5.98 -7.98
N ILE A 138 15.07 -6.37 -8.64
CA ILE A 138 14.90 -6.38 -10.10
C ILE A 138 13.73 -5.52 -10.58
N ASN A 139 12.87 -5.03 -9.67
CA ASN A 139 11.73 -4.16 -10.00
C ASN A 139 12.16 -2.69 -10.08
N HIS A 140 12.81 -2.31 -11.17
CA HIS A 140 13.41 -0.98 -11.29
C HIS A 140 12.41 0.19 -11.32
N ALA A 141 11.22 0.00 -11.91
CA ALA A 141 10.20 1.05 -11.90
C ALA A 141 9.67 1.32 -10.49
N GLU A 142 9.49 0.27 -9.68
CA GLU A 142 9.12 0.39 -8.27
C GLU A 142 10.22 1.06 -7.45
N GLN A 143 11.50 0.76 -7.70
CA GLN A 143 12.61 1.45 -7.02
C GLN A 143 12.57 2.96 -7.30
N ILE A 144 12.45 3.37 -8.58
CA ILE A 144 12.33 4.80 -8.95
C ILE A 144 11.17 5.43 -8.19
N TRP A 145 10.01 4.79 -8.20
CA TRP A 145 8.80 5.35 -7.60
C TRP A 145 8.89 5.47 -6.08
N PHE A 146 9.30 4.40 -5.39
CA PHE A 146 9.37 4.38 -3.93
C PHE A 146 10.43 5.34 -3.39
N LEU A 147 11.61 5.37 -4.01
CA LEU A 147 12.66 6.31 -3.61
C LEU A 147 12.23 7.75 -3.87
N THR A 148 11.59 8.03 -5.00
CA THR A 148 11.05 9.37 -5.32
C THR A 148 10.01 9.83 -4.28
N LEU A 149 9.08 8.96 -3.89
CA LEU A 149 8.10 9.24 -2.84
C LEU A 149 8.76 9.48 -1.48
N ALA A 150 9.70 8.61 -1.09
CA ALA A 150 10.41 8.72 0.18
C ALA A 150 11.27 9.98 0.24
N ASP A 151 11.82 10.42 -0.90
CA ASP A 151 12.62 11.63 -0.98
C ASP A 151 11.78 12.89 -0.86
N HIS A 152 10.67 12.95 -1.59
CA HIS A 152 9.78 14.11 -1.61
C HIS A 152 9.03 14.28 -0.28
N PHE A 153 8.49 13.20 0.28
CA PHE A 153 7.64 13.26 1.47
C PHE A 153 8.42 12.99 2.75
N LYS A 154 8.57 14.01 3.58
CA LYS A 154 9.12 13.89 4.94
C LYS A 154 8.04 14.00 6.02
N GLY A 155 8.29 13.35 7.15
CA GLY A 155 7.52 13.45 8.39
C GLY A 155 8.46 13.52 9.60
N TYR A 156 7.93 13.46 10.83
CA TYR A 156 8.75 13.61 12.03
C TYR A 156 9.81 12.50 12.19
N LEU A 157 9.58 11.31 11.65
CA LEU A 157 10.56 10.22 11.66
C LEU A 157 11.81 10.56 10.85
N ASN A 158 11.67 11.45 9.87
CA ASN A 158 12.77 11.89 9.02
C ASN A 158 13.63 12.97 9.66
N PHE A 159 13.28 13.51 10.84
CA PHE A 159 13.88 14.74 11.38
C PHE A 159 15.42 14.71 11.46
N PHE A 160 16.00 13.58 11.85
CA PHE A 160 17.45 13.40 11.95
C PHE A 160 18.08 12.87 10.66
N ASN A 161 17.28 12.40 9.70
CA ASN A 161 17.75 11.89 8.42
C ASN A 161 16.86 12.35 7.26
N HIS A 162 17.20 13.51 6.70
CA HIS A 162 16.46 14.14 5.60
C HIS A 162 16.97 13.75 4.21
N ARG A 163 18.21 13.28 4.08
CA ARG A 163 18.85 12.97 2.79
C ARG A 163 19.10 11.49 2.67
N TYR A 164 19.02 10.95 1.47
CA TYR A 164 19.25 9.53 1.28
C TYR A 164 20.74 9.18 1.42
N ASN A 165 21.02 8.10 2.13
CA ASN A 165 22.29 7.37 2.09
C ASN A 165 22.03 5.90 1.72
N PRO A 166 23.00 5.20 1.09
CA PRO A 166 22.86 3.78 0.83
C PRO A 166 22.51 2.99 2.11
N GLY A 167 21.42 2.22 2.08
CA GLY A 167 20.87 1.51 3.24
C GLY A 167 19.64 2.18 3.89
N ASP A 168 19.28 3.42 3.49
CA ASP A 168 18.20 4.16 4.15
C ASP A 168 16.77 3.66 3.86
N GLU A 169 16.64 2.63 3.04
CA GLU A 169 15.38 1.97 2.69
C GLU A 169 14.79 1.22 3.88
N ASP A 170 15.63 0.83 4.85
CA ASP A 170 15.23 0.13 6.07
C ASP A 170 15.37 0.98 7.35
N THR A 171 15.75 2.26 7.19
CA THR A 171 15.89 3.23 8.28
C THR A 171 14.68 4.16 8.40
N PHE A 172 14.75 5.13 9.32
CA PHE A 172 13.72 6.15 9.48
C PHE A 172 13.56 7.09 8.28
N TRP A 173 14.54 7.13 7.37
CA TRP A 173 14.41 7.88 6.12
C TRP A 173 13.25 7.36 5.26
N ALA A 174 13.18 6.04 5.05
CA ALA A 174 12.07 5.41 4.34
C ALA A 174 10.81 5.23 5.20
N ALA A 175 10.91 5.33 6.52
CA ALA A 175 9.77 5.12 7.41
C ALA A 175 8.64 6.14 7.19
N THR A 176 7.42 5.67 7.42
CA THR A 176 6.20 6.45 7.25
C THR A 176 5.34 6.36 8.51
N ASN A 177 5.12 7.51 9.13
CA ASN A 177 4.11 7.68 10.17
C ASN A 177 2.73 7.96 9.55
N LEU A 178 1.67 7.83 10.35
CA LEU A 178 0.30 7.97 9.84
C LEU A 178 0.04 9.34 9.21
N LYS A 179 0.61 10.41 9.75
CA LYS A 179 0.48 11.77 9.21
C LYS A 179 1.15 11.91 7.84
N LYS A 180 2.35 11.35 7.67
CA LYS A 180 3.08 11.31 6.39
C LYS A 180 2.30 10.49 5.36
N PHE A 181 1.79 9.31 5.73
CA PHE A 181 0.92 8.51 4.86
C PHE A 181 -0.28 9.32 4.35
N ASN A 182 -1.03 9.96 5.26
CA ASN A 182 -2.21 10.74 4.89
C ASN A 182 -1.84 11.95 4.01
N LYS A 183 -0.70 12.60 4.26
CA LYS A 183 -0.19 13.68 3.39
C LYS A 183 0.05 13.15 1.98
N MET A 184 0.75 12.02 1.83
CA MET A 184 1.00 11.38 0.53
C MET A 184 -0.31 11.05 -0.18
N ALA A 185 -1.23 10.35 0.49
CA ALA A 185 -2.50 9.92 -0.10
C ALA A 185 -3.31 11.11 -0.64
N ARG A 186 -3.45 12.20 0.13
CA ARG A 186 -4.14 13.42 -0.34
C ARG A 186 -3.41 14.05 -1.53
N ALA A 187 -2.09 14.14 -1.44
CA ALA A 187 -1.29 14.83 -2.44
C ALA A 187 -1.36 14.09 -3.79
N VAL A 188 -1.23 12.76 -3.82
CA VAL A 188 -1.22 12.01 -5.08
C VAL A 188 -2.61 11.77 -5.68
N THR A 189 -3.69 11.82 -4.88
CA THR A 189 -5.06 11.58 -5.40
C THR A 189 -5.93 12.83 -5.49
N GLY A 190 -5.60 13.90 -4.76
CA GLY A 190 -6.48 15.06 -4.58
C GLY A 190 -7.68 14.79 -3.65
N PHE A 191 -7.90 13.55 -3.21
CA PHE A 191 -8.98 13.21 -2.29
C PHE A 191 -8.69 13.61 -0.85
N LYS A 192 -9.74 13.66 -0.05
CA LYS A 192 -9.63 13.89 1.39
C LYS A 192 -9.31 12.59 2.11
N THR A 193 -8.58 12.72 3.21
CA THR A 193 -8.28 11.61 4.12
C THR A 193 -8.91 11.88 5.47
N LYS A 194 -9.66 10.91 6.00
CA LYS A 194 -10.10 10.88 7.40
C LYS A 194 -9.33 9.79 8.12
N SER A 195 -8.75 10.09 9.28
CA SER A 195 -7.98 9.11 10.03
C SER A 195 -8.29 9.11 11.52
N VAL A 196 -8.16 7.96 12.15
CA VAL A 196 -8.32 7.76 13.60
C VAL A 196 -7.12 6.98 14.11
N GLY A 197 -6.61 7.39 15.27
CA GLY A 197 -5.40 6.83 15.87
C GLY A 197 -4.13 7.52 15.37
N GLY A 198 -2.99 6.87 15.55
CA GLY A 198 -1.67 7.40 15.25
C GLY A 198 -0.57 6.52 15.82
N ASP A 199 0.66 6.91 15.57
CA ASP A 199 1.87 6.17 15.90
C ASP A 199 1.99 5.77 17.39
N LEU A 200 1.48 6.63 18.28
CA LEU A 200 1.51 6.44 19.73
C LEU A 200 0.10 6.30 20.35
N ILE A 201 -0.97 6.47 19.56
CA ILE A 201 -2.34 6.54 20.07
C ILE A 201 -3.22 5.58 19.27
N HIS A 202 -3.64 4.49 19.91
CA HIS A 202 -4.57 3.53 19.30
C HIS A 202 -5.95 4.15 19.03
N PRO A 203 -6.70 3.66 18.03
CA PRO A 203 -8.07 4.09 17.78
C PRO A 203 -9.00 3.72 18.95
N ARG A 204 -9.59 4.73 19.61
CA ARG A 204 -10.55 4.54 20.71
C ARG A 204 -11.98 4.42 20.16
N LEU A 205 -12.28 3.30 19.53
CA LEU A 205 -13.58 3.03 18.91
C LEU A 205 -14.41 2.05 19.76
N LYS A 206 -15.70 2.37 19.98
CA LYS A 206 -16.64 1.46 20.68
C LYS A 206 -16.79 0.13 19.91
N ASN A 207 -17.09 0.20 18.63
CA ASN A 207 -17.17 -0.95 17.72
C ASN A 207 -16.27 -0.73 16.49
N THR A 208 -15.07 -1.32 16.51
CA THR A 208 -14.07 -1.17 15.44
C THR A 208 -14.51 -1.80 14.13
N VAL A 209 -15.17 -2.96 14.17
CA VAL A 209 -15.60 -3.71 12.97
C VAL A 209 -16.72 -2.97 12.26
N ALA A 210 -17.73 -2.49 13.00
CA ALA A 210 -18.79 -1.67 12.43
C ALA A 210 -18.26 -0.35 11.83
N TYR A 211 -17.30 0.30 12.51
CA TYR A 211 -16.65 1.50 11.99
C TYR A 211 -15.94 1.22 10.65
N LEU A 212 -15.13 0.17 10.59
CA LEU A 212 -14.41 -0.20 9.37
C LEU A 212 -15.34 -0.59 8.23
N ASN A 213 -16.40 -1.36 8.50
CA ASN A 213 -17.42 -1.68 7.50
C ASN A 213 -18.11 -0.41 6.97
N ASN A 214 -18.32 0.61 7.80
CA ASN A 214 -18.84 1.90 7.34
C ASN A 214 -17.82 2.68 6.50
N CYS A 215 -16.53 2.60 6.84
CA CYS A 215 -15.46 3.20 6.02
C CYS A 215 -15.35 2.51 4.66
N LEU A 216 -15.41 1.18 4.60
CA LEU A 216 -15.32 0.40 3.36
C LEU A 216 -16.42 0.78 2.36
N LYS A 217 -17.62 1.13 2.84
CA LYS A 217 -18.70 1.62 1.98
C LYS A 217 -18.43 2.98 1.33
N LYS A 218 -17.46 3.74 1.84
CA LYS A 218 -17.21 5.14 1.46
C LYS A 218 -15.95 5.32 0.60
N GLY A 219 -15.07 4.34 0.58
CA GLY A 219 -13.84 4.43 -0.21
C GLY A 219 -12.75 3.49 0.28
N PHE A 220 -11.52 3.90 -0.02
CA PHE A 220 -10.32 3.11 0.19
C PHE A 220 -9.86 3.15 1.65
N VAL A 221 -9.75 1.99 2.30
CA VAL A 221 -9.44 1.87 3.73
C VAL A 221 -8.06 1.27 3.93
N VAL A 222 -7.22 1.99 4.66
CA VAL A 222 -5.87 1.58 5.01
C VAL A 222 -5.76 1.42 6.52
N LEU A 223 -5.17 0.31 6.95
CA LEU A 223 -4.87 0.07 8.35
C LEU A 223 -3.37 0.22 8.60
N TYR A 224 -3.04 0.99 9.63
CA TYR A 224 -1.69 1.10 10.17
C TYR A 224 -1.58 0.17 11.37
N ILE A 225 -0.78 -0.87 11.26
CA ILE A 225 -0.75 -2.00 12.18
C ILE A 225 0.67 -2.34 12.64
N ASN A 226 0.76 -3.05 13.76
CA ASN A 226 1.98 -3.73 14.18
C ASN A 226 1.99 -5.16 13.64
N ASN A 227 2.76 -5.39 12.56
CA ASN A 227 2.84 -6.70 11.90
C ASN A 227 3.74 -7.69 12.66
N ARG A 228 4.61 -7.22 13.57
CA ARG A 228 5.45 -8.09 14.41
C ARG A 228 4.64 -8.91 15.41
N ILE A 229 3.46 -8.41 15.80
CA ILE A 229 2.53 -9.18 16.65
C ILE A 229 1.80 -10.26 15.82
N LEU A 230 1.67 -10.07 14.50
CA LEU A 230 1.02 -11.03 13.59
C LEU A 230 1.94 -12.19 13.17
N HIS A 231 3.22 -11.91 12.92
CA HIS A 231 4.23 -12.93 12.60
C HIS A 231 5.11 -13.20 13.83
N LYS A 232 4.83 -14.29 14.57
CA LYS A 232 5.72 -14.77 15.63
C LYS A 232 7.07 -15.18 15.01
N LYS A 233 8.04 -14.27 14.95
CA LYS A 233 9.45 -14.65 14.79
C LYS A 233 9.98 -15.01 16.18
N ASN A 234 10.35 -16.28 16.38
CA ASN A 234 10.73 -16.86 17.68
C ASN A 234 12.06 -16.31 18.26
N HIS A 235 12.74 -15.37 17.60
CA HIS A 235 14.07 -14.91 17.99
C HIS A 235 14.15 -13.43 18.44
N GLU A 236 13.05 -12.68 18.46
CA GLU A 236 13.07 -11.30 18.98
C GLU A 236 12.67 -11.27 20.46
N LYS A 237 13.66 -11.03 21.35
CA LYS A 237 13.45 -10.90 22.81
C LYS A 237 12.66 -9.65 23.21
N VAL A 238 12.57 -8.64 22.33
CA VAL A 238 11.89 -7.37 22.61
C VAL A 238 10.83 -7.07 21.57
N LYS A 239 9.56 -7.17 21.97
CA LYS A 239 8.40 -6.80 21.15
C LYS A 239 8.09 -5.33 21.38
N PHE A 240 8.66 -4.44 20.58
CA PHE A 240 8.24 -3.05 20.60
C PHE A 240 6.78 -2.95 20.14
N ALA A 241 5.95 -2.33 20.97
CA ALA A 241 4.55 -2.05 20.68
C ALA A 241 4.42 -0.83 19.75
N THR A 242 5.20 -0.81 18.67
CA THR A 242 5.21 0.26 17.68
C THR A 242 4.57 -0.24 16.39
N PRO A 243 3.80 0.60 15.69
CA PRO A 243 3.29 0.23 14.39
C PRO A 243 4.43 0.17 13.37
N THR A 244 4.34 -0.78 12.45
CA THR A 244 5.43 -1.08 11.52
C THR A 244 4.97 -1.25 10.08
N HIS A 245 3.66 -1.25 9.82
CA HIS A 245 3.15 -1.76 8.55
C HIS A 245 1.82 -1.15 8.14
N TYR A 246 1.63 -1.03 6.83
CA TYR A 246 0.38 -0.58 6.21
C TYR A 246 -0.22 -1.69 5.35
N ILE A 247 -1.53 -1.90 5.49
CA ILE A 247 -2.30 -2.85 4.68
C ILE A 247 -3.57 -2.19 4.14
N ILE A 248 -4.09 -2.67 3.02
CA ILE A 248 -5.36 -2.20 2.46
C ILE A 248 -6.45 -3.17 2.88
N LEU A 249 -7.45 -2.68 3.59
CA LEU A 249 -8.57 -3.50 4.01
C LEU A 249 -9.57 -3.66 2.86
N GLU A 250 -9.89 -4.90 2.49
CA GLU A 250 -10.92 -5.20 1.49
C GLU A 250 -12.23 -5.63 2.14
N LYS A 251 -12.13 -6.39 3.25
CA LYS A 251 -13.28 -6.94 3.97
C LYS A 251 -12.96 -7.17 5.45
N ILE A 252 -13.96 -6.98 6.31
CA ILE A 252 -13.87 -7.33 7.72
C ILE A 252 -15.19 -7.88 8.26
N GLU A 253 -15.11 -8.99 9.00
CA GLU A 253 -16.26 -9.64 9.63
C GLU A 253 -15.93 -10.02 11.07
N GLU A 254 -16.93 -9.99 11.95
CA GLU A 254 -16.81 -10.49 13.32
C GLU A 254 -17.85 -11.58 13.55
N VAL A 255 -17.38 -12.77 13.95
CA VAL A 255 -18.23 -13.91 14.28
C VAL A 255 -17.70 -14.52 15.57
N ASN A 256 -18.56 -14.64 16.58
CA ASN A 256 -18.25 -15.27 17.88
C ASN A 256 -16.94 -14.75 18.52
N GLY A 257 -16.74 -13.42 18.53
CA GLY A 257 -15.55 -12.78 19.12
C GLY A 257 -14.25 -12.93 18.30
N THR A 258 -14.35 -13.48 17.09
CA THR A 258 -13.25 -13.61 16.13
C THR A 258 -13.46 -12.62 14.98
N VAL A 259 -12.44 -11.79 14.74
CA VAL A 259 -12.37 -10.89 13.59
C VAL A 259 -11.67 -11.61 12.45
N THR A 260 -12.32 -11.63 11.28
CA THR A 260 -11.74 -12.08 10.01
C THR A 260 -11.47 -10.85 9.14
N LEU A 261 -10.23 -10.68 8.70
CA LEU A 261 -9.78 -9.63 7.79
C LEU A 261 -9.42 -10.25 6.44
N THR A 262 -9.93 -9.69 5.35
CA THR A 262 -9.35 -9.85 4.01
C THR A 262 -8.69 -8.54 3.63
N TYR A 263 -7.41 -8.59 3.29
CA TYR A 263 -6.61 -7.40 3.04
C TYR A 263 -5.53 -7.65 2.00
N TRP A 264 -5.09 -6.60 1.33
CA TRP A 264 -3.86 -6.62 0.56
C TRP A 264 -2.67 -6.30 1.45
N ASP A 265 -1.59 -7.07 1.28
CA ASP A 265 -0.30 -6.86 1.91
C ASP A 265 0.81 -7.28 0.94
N SER A 266 1.60 -6.30 0.51
CA SER A 266 2.91 -6.49 -0.12
C SER A 266 2.90 -7.59 -1.20
N GLY A 267 2.16 -7.35 -2.29
CA GLY A 267 2.15 -8.23 -3.46
C GLY A 267 1.05 -9.29 -3.49
N GLY A 268 0.12 -9.31 -2.53
CA GLY A 268 -0.99 -10.27 -2.57
C GLY A 268 -2.12 -10.03 -1.58
N LYS A 269 -3.22 -10.76 -1.81
CA LYS A 269 -4.35 -10.81 -0.87
C LYS A 269 -4.07 -11.83 0.23
N SER A 270 -4.40 -11.45 1.44
CA SER A 270 -4.28 -12.27 2.63
C SER A 270 -5.61 -12.33 3.37
N LEU A 271 -5.88 -13.48 4.00
CA LEU A 271 -6.97 -13.66 4.94
C LEU A 271 -6.38 -13.95 6.32
N ARG A 272 -6.89 -13.26 7.35
CA ARG A 272 -6.43 -13.47 8.72
C ARG A 272 -7.58 -13.47 9.71
N GLN A 273 -7.55 -14.45 10.61
CA GLN A 273 -8.47 -14.54 11.74
C GLN A 273 -7.73 -14.25 13.05
N MET A 274 -8.35 -13.52 13.95
CA MET A 274 -7.82 -13.23 15.28
C MET A 274 -8.91 -12.80 16.26
N SER A 275 -8.65 -12.88 17.56
CA SER A 275 -9.58 -12.32 18.55
C SER A 275 -9.73 -10.79 18.40
N VAL A 276 -10.90 -10.25 18.77
CA VAL A 276 -11.13 -8.79 18.83
C VAL A 276 -10.07 -8.08 19.67
N LYS A 277 -9.64 -8.69 20.79
CA LYS A 277 -8.61 -8.13 21.67
C LYS A 277 -7.27 -8.02 20.95
N THR A 278 -6.86 -9.05 20.22
CA THR A 278 -5.63 -9.02 19.42
C THR A 278 -5.74 -7.95 18.34
N PHE A 279 -6.85 -7.89 17.62
CA PHE A 279 -7.05 -6.90 16.55
C PHE A 279 -6.92 -5.46 17.07
N LYS A 280 -7.61 -5.13 18.18
CA LYS A 280 -7.49 -3.80 18.81
C LYS A 280 -6.07 -3.49 19.27
N LYS A 281 -5.33 -4.48 19.76
CA LYS A 281 -3.94 -4.31 20.22
C LYS A 281 -2.96 -4.02 19.08
N ILE A 282 -3.18 -4.60 17.89
CA ILE A 282 -2.26 -4.41 16.76
C ILE A 282 -2.64 -3.22 15.87
N LEU A 283 -3.86 -2.68 16.00
CA LEU A 283 -4.34 -1.58 15.19
C LEU A 283 -3.96 -0.24 15.81
N PHE A 284 -3.13 0.53 15.10
CA PHE A 284 -2.65 1.85 15.53
C PHE A 284 -3.34 2.99 14.79
N GLY A 285 -3.67 2.78 13.52
CA GLY A 285 -4.33 3.80 12.72
C GLY A 285 -5.30 3.20 11.72
N ILE A 286 -6.35 3.96 11.44
CA ILE A 286 -7.27 3.72 10.33
C ILE A 286 -7.26 4.97 9.48
N THR A 287 -7.06 4.84 8.17
CA THR A 287 -7.22 5.92 7.19
C THR A 287 -8.30 5.52 6.19
N LEU A 288 -9.29 6.39 6.02
CA LEU A 288 -10.24 6.38 4.91
C LEU A 288 -9.79 7.45 3.91
N VAL A 289 -9.57 7.05 2.66
CA VAL A 289 -9.43 7.95 1.51
C VAL A 289 -10.76 7.93 0.76
N SER A 290 -11.37 9.08 0.54
CA SER A 290 -12.63 9.17 -0.21
C SER A 290 -12.86 10.58 -0.78
N SER A 291 -13.67 10.69 -1.83
CA SER A 291 -14.15 11.99 -2.35
C SER A 291 -14.92 12.78 -1.30
N ASP A 292 -15.65 12.08 -0.43
CA ASP A 292 -16.62 12.69 0.49
C ASP A 292 -16.12 12.74 1.94
N ALA A 293 -14.81 12.60 2.18
CA ALA A 293 -14.30 12.54 3.54
C ALA A 293 -14.50 13.90 4.24
N LYS A 294 -15.51 14.01 5.11
CA LYS A 294 -15.69 15.14 6.05
C LYS A 294 -14.80 14.97 7.28
#